data_AF-A0A1V5LHB1-F1
#
_entry.id   AF-A0A1V5LHB1-F1
#
_cell.length_a   1.000
_cell.length_b   1.000
_cell.length_c   1.000
_cell.angle_alpha   90.00
_cell.angle_beta   90.00
_cell.angle_gamma   90.00
#
_symmetry.space_group_name_H-M   'P 1'
#
loop_
_entity.id
_entity.type
_entity.pdbx_description
1 polymer ?
#
loop_
_entity_poly.entity_id
_entity_poly.type
_entity_poly.pdbx_seq_one_letter_code
_entity_poly.pdbx_strand_id
1 'polypeptide(L)'
;MVMALRTVYLLVTGKVQGVFFRQSTRRTAQALGLCGYVRNLASGQVEALVQGESSAVQVLITYCSTGPERARVDRLDQEELSSENLHQFLTLMGVDSIGEGFSLLPDR
;
A
#
# COMPACT_ATOMS: atom_id res chain seq x y z
N MET A 1 3.74 -16.75 -21.18
CA MET A 1 2.89 -15.60 -20.79
C MET A 1 3.77 -14.65 -19.99
N VAL A 2 4.01 -13.44 -20.48
CA VAL A 2 4.80 -12.44 -19.73
C VAL A 2 3.91 -11.92 -18.60
N MET A 3 4.37 -12.03 -17.35
CA MET A 3 3.65 -11.45 -16.22
C MET A 3 3.95 -9.95 -16.14
N ALA A 4 2.94 -9.11 -16.33
CA ALA A 4 3.09 -7.67 -16.26
C ALA A 4 3.18 -7.24 -14.78
N LEU A 5 4.32 -6.67 -14.40
CA LEU A 5 4.52 -6.05 -13.09
C LEU A 5 3.93 -4.64 -13.08
N ARG A 6 3.34 -4.24 -11.96
CA ARG A 6 2.81 -2.90 -11.71
C ARG A 6 3.28 -2.40 -10.36
N THR A 7 3.51 -1.10 -10.28
CA THR A 7 3.75 -0.38 -9.03
C THR A 7 2.64 0.65 -8.87
N VAL A 8 1.91 0.61 -7.76
CA VAL A 8 0.78 1.50 -7.50
C VAL A 8 0.92 2.11 -6.12
N TYR A 9 0.80 3.43 -6.05
CA TYR A 9 0.58 4.16 -4.82
C TYR A 9 -0.91 4.29 -4.54
N LEU A 10 -1.32 4.06 -3.30
CA LEU A 10 -2.69 4.11 -2.82
C LEU A 10 -2.79 5.07 -1.65
N LEU A 11 -3.82 5.92 -1.67
CA LEU A 11 -4.18 6.78 -0.56
C LEU A 11 -5.64 6.52 -0.16
N VAL A 12 -5.82 5.99 1.04
CA VAL A 12 -7.12 5.59 1.59
C VAL A 12 -7.57 6.62 2.62
N THR A 13 -8.78 7.13 2.44
CA THR A 13 -9.40 8.12 3.33
C THR A 13 -10.68 7.56 3.93
N GLY A 14 -10.94 7.88 5.20
CA GLY A 14 -12.17 7.52 5.92
C GLY A 14 -11.89 7.08 7.36
N LYS A 15 -12.70 6.17 7.89
CA LYS A 15 -12.43 5.50 9.18
C LYS A 15 -11.44 4.36 8.96
N VAL A 16 -10.17 4.70 8.79
CA VAL A 16 -9.10 3.77 8.38
C VAL A 16 -7.96 3.62 9.40
N GLN A 17 -7.97 4.39 10.49
CA GLN A 17 -7.04 4.22 11.61
C GLN A 17 -7.74 3.66 12.86
N GLY A 18 -6.99 2.95 13.71
CA GLY A 18 -7.54 2.27 14.90
C GLY A 18 -8.42 1.05 14.58
N VAL A 19 -8.39 0.57 13.32
CA VAL A 19 -9.26 -0.50 12.79
C VAL A 19 -8.47 -1.67 12.20
N PHE A 20 -7.19 -1.81 12.56
CA PHE A 20 -6.28 -2.84 12.04
C PHE A 20 -5.95 -2.77 10.53
N PHE A 21 -6.29 -1.68 9.85
CA PHE A 21 -6.10 -1.51 8.40
C PHE A 21 -4.68 -1.85 7.93
N ARG A 22 -3.63 -1.25 8.51
CA ARG A 22 -2.23 -1.53 8.14
C ARG A 22 -1.89 -3.02 8.25
N GLN A 23 -2.27 -3.64 9.36
CA GLN A 23 -1.92 -5.03 9.64
C GLN A 23 -2.65 -5.97 8.68
N SER A 24 -3.92 -5.73 8.40
CA SER A 24 -4.70 -6.54 7.48
C SER A 24 -4.24 -6.36 6.02
N THR A 25 -3.98 -5.12 5.58
CA THR A 25 -3.40 -4.83 4.26
C THR A 25 -2.05 -5.52 4.08
N ARG A 26 -1.14 -5.46 5.07
CA ARG A 26 0.13 -6.19 5.01
C ARG A 26 -0.08 -7.69 4.85
N ARG A 27 -0.98 -8.31 5.63
CA ARG A 27 -1.26 -9.76 5.54
C ARG A 27 -1.80 -10.14 4.16
N THR A 28 -2.73 -9.35 3.62
CA THR A 28 -3.28 -9.56 2.27
C THR A 28 -2.18 -9.43 1.21
N ALA A 29 -1.35 -8.38 1.29
CA ALA A 29 -0.25 -8.18 0.34
C ALA A 29 0.77 -9.33 0.37
N GLN A 30 1.13 -9.81 1.57
CA GLN A 30 2.02 -10.97 1.73
C GLN A 30 1.41 -12.25 1.15
N ALA A 31 0.12 -12.50 1.36
CA ALA A 31 -0.57 -13.66 0.81
C ALA A 31 -0.64 -13.64 -0.73
N LEU A 32 -0.63 -12.44 -1.32
CA LEU A 32 -0.64 -12.21 -2.76
C LEU A 32 0.77 -12.15 -3.39
N GLY A 33 1.83 -12.30 -2.58
CA GLY A 33 3.22 -12.22 -3.07
C GLY A 33 3.65 -10.81 -3.52
N LEU A 34 3.00 -9.76 -3.01
CA LEU A 34 3.30 -8.37 -3.33
C LEU A 34 4.43 -7.81 -2.45
N CYS A 35 5.18 -6.84 -3.01
CA CYS A 35 6.20 -6.03 -2.30
C CYS A 35 5.70 -4.59 -2.12
N GLY A 36 6.35 -3.79 -1.25
CA GLY A 36 5.99 -2.39 -0.99
C GLY A 36 5.86 -2.02 0.48
N TYR A 37 4.93 -1.13 0.83
CA TYR A 37 4.67 -0.78 2.23
C TYR A 37 3.25 -0.31 2.49
N VAL A 38 2.87 -0.23 3.76
CA VAL A 38 1.65 0.45 4.23
C VAL A 38 1.94 1.26 5.50
N ARG A 39 1.42 2.49 5.60
CA ARG A 39 1.58 3.36 6.78
C ARG A 39 0.38 4.28 7.04
N ASN A 40 0.27 4.72 8.30
CA ASN A 40 -0.70 5.73 8.70
C ASN A 40 -0.08 7.11 8.51
N LEU A 41 -0.84 8.04 7.96
CA LEU A 41 -0.45 9.45 7.89
C LEU A 41 -1.00 10.22 9.09
N ALA A 42 -0.29 11.28 9.49
CA ALA A 42 -0.75 12.17 10.55
C ALA A 42 -2.08 12.88 10.22
N SER A 43 -2.40 13.00 8.92
CA SER A 43 -3.68 13.52 8.41
C SER A 43 -4.89 12.61 8.71
N GLY A 44 -4.67 11.42 9.25
CA GLY A 44 -5.73 10.42 9.49
C GLY A 44 -5.93 9.43 8.33
N GLN A 45 -5.24 9.62 7.20
CA GLN A 45 -5.28 8.72 6.05
C GLN A 45 -4.36 7.50 6.24
N VAL A 46 -4.51 6.51 5.36
CA VAL A 46 -3.56 5.40 5.19
C VAL A 46 -2.99 5.49 3.79
N GLU A 47 -1.68 5.35 3.64
CA GLU A 47 -1.06 5.17 2.33
C GLU A 47 -0.42 3.80 2.19
N ALA A 48 -0.35 3.31 0.96
CA ALA A 48 0.37 2.10 0.61
C ALA A 48 1.06 2.24 -0.75
N LEU A 49 2.30 1.79 -0.84
CA LEU A 49 2.98 1.57 -2.11
C LEU A 49 3.02 0.07 -2.33
N VAL A 50 2.59 -0.42 -3.49
CA VAL A 50 2.47 -1.87 -3.73
C VAL A 50 3.01 -2.20 -5.10
N GLN A 51 3.84 -3.24 -5.20
CA GLN A 51 4.39 -3.73 -6.45
C GLN A 51 4.23 -5.24 -6.56
N GLY A 52 3.88 -5.70 -7.76
CA GLY A 52 3.87 -7.12 -8.08
C GLY A 52 3.10 -7.39 -9.36
N GLU A 53 2.64 -8.63 -9.50
CA GLU A 53 1.84 -9.04 -10.66
C GLU A 53 0.54 -8.24 -10.75
N SER A 54 0.17 -7.81 -11.97
CA SER A 54 -0.97 -6.93 -12.20
C SER A 54 -2.28 -7.44 -11.57
N SER A 55 -2.54 -8.75 -11.65
CA SER A 55 -3.76 -9.32 -11.07
C SER A 55 -3.74 -9.30 -9.53
N ALA A 56 -2.61 -9.66 -8.93
CA ALA A 56 -2.40 -9.59 -7.49
C ALA A 56 -2.53 -8.15 -6.95
N VAL A 57 -1.94 -7.17 -7.64
CA VAL A 57 -2.08 -5.74 -7.31
C VAL A 57 -3.56 -5.34 -7.35
N GLN A 58 -4.28 -5.74 -8.39
CA GLN A 58 -5.71 -5.42 -8.53
C GLN A 58 -6.54 -6.00 -7.38
N VAL A 59 -6.25 -7.23 -6.92
CA VAL A 59 -6.92 -7.84 -5.77
C VAL A 59 -6.68 -7.02 -4.50
N LEU A 60 -5.45 -6.55 -4.27
CA LEU A 60 -5.14 -5.72 -3.11
C LEU A 60 -5.84 -4.35 -3.18
N ILE A 61 -5.94 -3.74 -4.36
CA ILE A 61 -6.69 -2.49 -4.58
C ILE A 61 -8.17 -2.67 -4.20
N THR A 62 -8.78 -3.75 -4.66
CA THR A 62 -10.17 -4.10 -4.32
C THR A 62 -10.34 -4.35 -2.81
N TYR A 63 -9.35 -4.95 -2.16
CA TYR A 63 -9.35 -5.06 -0.70
C TYR A 63 -9.29 -3.67 -0.03
N CYS A 64 -8.41 -2.79 -0.49
CA CYS A 64 -8.23 -1.45 0.09
C CYS A 64 -9.43 -0.51 -0.12
N SER A 65 -10.32 -0.78 -1.08
CA SER A 65 -11.56 0.00 -1.25
C SER A 65 -12.63 -0.32 -0.21
N THR A 66 -12.44 -1.39 0.58
CA THR A 66 -13.38 -1.83 1.63
C THR A 66 -12.71 -1.87 3.00
N GLY A 67 -11.53 -2.48 3.09
CA GLY A 67 -10.75 -2.62 4.31
C GLY A 67 -11.25 -3.75 5.23
N PRO A 68 -10.70 -3.85 6.45
CA PRO A 68 -11.16 -4.81 7.47
C PRO A 68 -12.55 -4.44 8.02
N GLU A 69 -13.22 -5.37 8.70
CA GLU A 69 -14.61 -5.26 9.19
C GLU A 69 -14.98 -3.94 9.87
N ARG A 70 -14.05 -3.35 10.64
CA ARG A 70 -14.29 -2.11 11.40
C ARG A 70 -13.95 -0.83 10.63
N ALA A 71 -13.43 -0.96 9.42
CA ALA A 71 -13.07 0.16 8.56
C ALA A 71 -14.29 0.70 7.81
N ARG A 72 -14.21 1.98 7.44
CA ARG A 72 -15.10 2.59 6.45
C ARG A 72 -14.23 3.40 5.52
N VAL A 73 -14.14 2.97 4.26
CA VAL A 73 -13.39 3.67 3.23
C VAL A 73 -14.33 4.64 2.53
N ASP A 74 -14.03 5.92 2.64
CA ASP A 74 -14.81 6.99 2.00
C ASP A 74 -14.25 7.31 0.61
N ARG A 75 -12.93 7.21 0.43
CA ARG A 75 -12.25 7.38 -0.86
C ARG A 75 -10.97 6.56 -0.94
N LEU A 76 -10.70 6.00 -2.12
CA LEU A 76 -9.43 5.37 -2.49
C LEU A 76 -8.89 6.08 -3.73
N ASP A 77 -7.78 6.80 -3.56
CA ASP A 77 -7.04 7.38 -4.68
C ASP A 77 -5.90 6.42 -5.06
N GLN A 78 -5.64 6.26 -6.36
CA GLN A 78 -4.60 5.36 -6.88
C GLN A 78 -3.76 6.07 -7.95
N GLU A 79 -2.45 5.84 -7.93
CA GLU A 79 -1.48 6.42 -8.86
C GLU A 79 -0.54 5.31 -9.34
N GLU A 80 -0.44 5.13 -10.66
CA GLU A 80 0.49 4.17 -11.27
C GLU A 80 1.88 4.80 -11.35
N LEU A 81 2.89 4.10 -10.83
CA LEU A 81 4.27 4.57 -10.81
C LEU A 81 5.14 3.75 -11.76
N SER A 82 6.11 4.40 -12.40
CA SER A 82 7.14 3.72 -13.18
C SER A 82 7.95 2.79 -12.27
N SER A 83 8.10 1.53 -12.67
CA SER A 83 8.65 0.47 -11.83
C SER A 83 10.07 0.77 -11.33
N GLU A 84 10.23 0.93 -10.03
CA GLU A 84 11.51 0.76 -9.32
C GLU A 84 11.51 -0.58 -8.59
N ASN A 85 12.68 -1.23 -8.44
CA ASN A 85 12.78 -2.57 -7.84
C ASN A 85 12.43 -2.55 -6.34
N LEU A 86 11.22 -2.96 -5.97
CA LEU A 86 10.83 -3.22 -4.58
C LEU A 86 11.02 -4.70 -4.28
N HIS A 87 11.92 -5.03 -3.35
CA HIS A 87 12.24 -6.43 -3.02
C HIS A 87 11.49 -6.98 -1.78
N GLN A 88 10.74 -6.16 -1.03
CA GLN A 88 10.05 -6.58 0.21
C GLN A 88 8.79 -5.77 0.53
N PHE A 89 7.81 -6.35 1.24
CA PHE A 89 6.64 -5.64 1.81
C PHE A 89 6.83 -5.29 3.29
N LEU A 90 6.89 -3.99 3.61
CA LEU A 90 7.17 -3.45 4.94
C LEU A 90 5.93 -2.81 5.58
N THR A 91 5.93 -2.65 6.90
CA THR A 91 4.97 -1.80 7.61
C THR A 91 5.75 -0.70 8.29
N LEU A 92 5.53 0.55 7.88
CA LEU A 92 6.26 1.68 8.43
C LEU A 92 5.47 2.30 9.59
N MET A 93 6.19 2.62 10.67
CA MET A 93 5.68 3.40 11.80
C MET A 93 5.84 4.89 11.49
N GLY A 94 5.03 5.74 12.13
CA GLY A 94 5.01 7.18 11.84
C GLY A 94 6.39 7.82 12.03
N VAL A 95 6.74 8.71 11.09
CA VAL A 95 7.97 9.53 10.93
C VAL A 95 9.33 8.83 10.82
N ASP A 96 9.38 7.53 10.59
CA ASP A 96 10.67 6.89 10.26
C ASP A 96 11.05 7.19 8.80
N SER A 97 11.98 8.13 8.64
CA SER A 97 12.81 8.24 7.45
C SER A 97 13.52 6.89 7.25
N ILE A 98 13.18 6.19 6.18
CA ILE A 98 13.92 5.02 5.70
C ILE A 98 15.33 5.51 5.38
N GLY A 99 16.32 5.08 6.18
CA GLY A 99 17.69 5.59 6.07
C GLY A 99 18.27 5.41 4.68
N GLU A 100 18.80 6.50 4.11
CA GLU A 100 19.78 6.71 3.00
C GLU A 100 19.93 5.67 1.86
N GLY A 101 18.98 4.75 1.65
CA GLY A 101 19.03 3.74 0.59
C GLY A 101 17.67 3.28 0.07
N PHE A 102 16.58 3.83 0.61
CA PHE A 102 15.22 3.61 0.15
C PHE A 102 14.50 4.96 0.08
N SER A 103 14.72 5.72 -1.01
CA SER A 103 13.80 6.81 -1.35
C SER A 103 12.59 6.18 -2.02
N LEU A 104 11.52 5.92 -1.25
CA LEU A 104 10.26 5.37 -1.76
C LEU A 104 9.16 6.42 -1.90
N LEU A 105 9.53 7.68 -1.76
CA LEU A 105 8.66 8.78 -2.15
C LEU A 105 8.99 9.06 -3.62
N PRO A 106 8.02 9.06 -4.55
CA PRO A 106 8.25 9.69 -5.84
C PRO A 106 8.70 11.13 -5.56
N ASP A 107 9.84 11.53 -6.13
CA ASP A 107 10.30 12.91 -6.08
C ASP A 107 9.13 13.81 -6.52
N ARG A 108 8.52 14.51 -5.57
CA ARG A 108 7.50 15.52 -5.82
C ARG A 108 8.14 16.88 -5.99
#